data_AF-A0A349URI4-F1
#
_entry.id   AF-A0A349URI4-F1
#
_cell.length_a   1.000
_cell.length_b   1.000
_cell.length_c   1.000
_cell.angle_alpha   90.00
_cell.angle_beta   90.00
_cell.angle_gamma   90.00
#
_symmetry.space_group_name_H-M   'P 1'
#
loop_
_entity.id
_entity.type
_entity.pdbx_description
1 polymer ?
#
loop_
_entity_poly.entity_id
_entity_poly.type
_entity_poly.pdbx_seq_one_letter_code
_entity_poly.pdbx_strand_id
1 'polypeptide(L)' 'MKAIDNWFKRHRNPTSFWLHMVGIPACFVAAPAALLLKQWWTALALFVGGYALQFLGHLVEGNRSGEEMLLRRLLGRRK' A
#
# COMPACT_ATOMS: atom_id res chain seq x y z
N MET A 1 -19.71 -7.57 4.66
CA MET A 1 -18.25 -7.35 4.59
C MET A 1 -17.82 -6.77 3.22
N LYS A 2 -18.54 -5.77 2.68
CA LYS A 2 -18.35 -5.30 1.29
C LYS A 2 -16.92 -4.81 0.98
N ALA A 3 -16.21 -4.25 1.96
CA ALA A 3 -14.86 -3.73 1.77
C ALA A 3 -13.83 -4.84 1.52
N ILE A 4 -13.89 -5.92 2.31
CA ILE A 4 -13.02 -7.08 2.18
C ILE A 4 -13.32 -7.82 0.86
N ASP A 5 -14.61 -8.01 0.54
CA ASP A 5 -15.02 -8.65 -0.72
C ASP A 5 -14.53 -7.86 -1.94
N ASN A 6 -14.62 -6.53 -1.91
CA ASN A 6 -14.11 -5.67 -2.97
C ASN A 6 -12.58 -5.70 -3.06
N TRP A 7 -11.90 -5.84 -1.92
CA TRP A 7 -10.45 -5.97 -1.87
C TRP A 7 -9.99 -7.27 -2.52
N PHE A 8 -10.58 -8.41 -2.16
CA PHE A 8 -10.28 -9.71 -2.77
C PHE A 8 -10.60 -9.76 -4.27
N LYS A 9 -11.67 -9.09 -4.73
CA LYS A 9 -11.97 -8.97 -6.16
C LYS A 9 -10.88 -8.23 -6.94
N ARG A 10 -10.16 -7.33 -6.28
CA ARG A 10 -9.09 -6.51 -6.85
C ARG A 10 -7.69 -7.04 -6.55
N HIS A 11 -7.54 -8.12 -5.79
CA HIS A 11 -6.23 -8.69 -5.46
C HIS A 11 -6.31 -10.20 -5.66
N ARG A 12 -6.41 -10.61 -6.93
CA ARG A 12 -6.46 -12.02 -7.31
C ARG A 12 -5.07 -12.58 -7.57
N ASN A 13 -4.09 -11.73 -7.88
CA ASN A 13 -2.72 -12.16 -8.11
C ASN A 13 -2.02 -12.47 -6.77
N PRO A 14 -1.52 -13.71 -6.56
CA PRO A 14 -0.82 -14.07 -5.33
C PRO A 14 0.40 -13.18 -5.04
N THR A 15 1.13 -12.75 -6.08
CA THR A 15 2.26 -11.84 -5.92
C THR A 15 1.81 -10.48 -5.40
N SER A 16 0.72 -9.92 -5.96
CA SER A 16 0.13 -8.68 -5.45
C SER A 16 -0.29 -8.81 -3.98
N PHE A 17 -0.96 -9.92 -3.64
CA PHE A 17 -1.38 -10.21 -2.26
C PHE A 17 -0.18 -10.21 -1.29
N TRP A 18 0.89 -10.94 -1.61
CA TRP A 18 2.04 -11.03 -0.72
C TRP A 18 2.81 -9.73 -0.59
N LEU A 19 2.95 -8.96 -1.68
CA LEU A 19 3.55 -7.63 -1.63
C LEU A 19 2.78 -6.69 -0.70
N HIS A 20 1.45 -6.77 -0.68
CA HIS A 20 0.62 -6.02 0.26
C HIS A 20 0.72 -6.53 1.70
N MET A 21 0.78 -7.85 1.91
CA MET A 21 0.96 -8.44 3.24
C MET A 21 2.27 -8.03 3.90
N VAL A 22 3.31 -7.70 3.12
CA VAL A 22 4.56 -7.14 3.65
C VAL A 22 4.50 -5.62 3.73
N GLY A 23 4.02 -4.96 2.67
CA GLY A 23 4.03 -3.50 2.56
C GLY A 23 3.12 -2.78 3.57
N ILE A 24 1.93 -3.32 3.85
CA ILE A 24 0.98 -2.70 4.79
C ILE A 24 1.55 -2.70 6.23
N PRO A 25 2.00 -3.83 6.80
CA PRO A 25 2.62 -3.82 8.13
C PRO A 25 3.91 -2.99 8.18
N ALA A 26 4.70 -2.95 7.10
CA ALA A 26 5.89 -2.10 7.05
C ALA A 26 5.53 -0.61 7.24
N CYS A 27 4.50 -0.12 6.55
CA CYS A 27 4.06 1.28 6.65
C CYS A 27 3.36 1.61 7.97
N PHE A 28 2.46 0.75 8.43
CA PHE A 28 1.52 1.12 9.51
C PHE A 28 1.86 0.52 10.87
N VAL A 29 2.81 -0.41 10.94
CA VAL A 29 3.27 -1.01 12.20
C VAL A 29 4.76 -0.75 12.40
N ALA A 30 5.60 -1.20 11.47
CA ALA A 30 7.04 -1.15 11.64
C ALA A 30 7.60 0.28 11.58
N ALA A 31 7.16 1.11 10.63
CA ALA A 31 7.62 2.50 10.53
C ALA A 31 7.23 3.35 11.76
N PRO A 32 5.97 3.34 12.27
CA PRO A 32 5.63 4.00 13.53
C PRO A 32 6.43 3.49 14.72
N ALA A 33 6.64 2.17 14.83
CA ALA A 33 7.48 1.61 15.89
C ALA A 33 8.93 2.13 15.82
N ALA A 34 9.51 2.19 14.62
CA ALA A 34 10.84 2.77 14.40
C ALA A 34 10.89 4.27 14.76
N LEU A 35 9.83 5.05 14.48
CA LEU A 35 9.74 6.46 14.91
C LEU A 35 9.74 6.59 16.43
N LEU A 36 8.98 5.76 17.14
CA LEU A 36 8.95 5.76 18.62
C LEU A 36 10.32 5.43 19.22
N LEU A 37 11.10 4.59 18.54
CA LEU A 37 12.48 4.26 18.89
C LEU A 37 13.50 5.28 18.38
N LYS A 38 13.06 6.42 17.84
CA LYS A 38 13.89 7.49 17.25
C LYS A 38 14.81 7.02 16.11
N GLN A 39 14.44 5.92 15.44
CA GLN A 39 15.15 5.38 14.28
C GLN A 39 14.61 6.00 13.00
N TRP A 40 14.86 7.30 12.81
CA TRP A 40 14.24 8.10 11.75
C TRP A 40 14.47 7.56 10.34
N TRP A 41 15.70 7.14 10.03
CA TRP A 41 16.03 6.58 8.71
C TRP A 41 15.38 5.22 8.48
N THR A 42 15.34 4.36 9.51
CA THR A 42 14.65 3.07 9.45
C THR A 42 13.16 3.27 9.23
N ALA A 43 12.54 4.20 9.96
CA ALA A 43 11.15 4.56 9.78
C ALA A 43 10.85 5.06 8.36
N LEU A 44 11.69 5.96 7.85
CA LEU A 44 11.56 6.47 6.48
C LEU A 44 11.68 5.35 5.45
N ALA A 45 12.69 4.48 5.59
CA ALA A 45 12.92 3.35 4.69
C ALA A 45 11.76 2.35 4.71
N LEU A 46 11.22 2.02 5.90
CA LEU A 46 10.07 1.13 6.05
C LEU A 46 8.80 1.73 5.45
N PHE A 47 8.58 3.03 5.63
CA PHE A 47 7.42 3.70 5.07
C PHE A 47 7.49 3.81 3.54
N VAL A 48 8.60 4.32 3.00
CA VAL A 48 8.78 4.48 1.54
C VAL A 48 8.86 3.11 0.86
N GLY A 49 9.63 2.18 1.42
CA GLY A 49 9.77 0.81 0.92
C GLY A 49 8.44 0.05 0.98
N GLY A 50 7.70 0.17 2.09
CA GLY A 50 6.38 -0.45 2.23
C GLY A 50 5.38 0.08 1.21
N TYR A 51 5.41 1.38 0.91
CA TYR A 51 4.61 1.98 -0.16
C TYR A 51 5.03 1.48 -1.54
N ALA A 52 6.33 1.41 -1.81
CA ALA A 52 6.85 0.88 -3.07
C ALA A 52 6.38 -0.55 -3.33
N LEU A 53 6.40 -1.43 -2.31
CA LEU A 53 5.90 -2.80 -2.43
C LEU A 53 4.39 -2.84 -2.76
N GLN A 54 3.58 -1.99 -2.11
CA GLN A 54 2.14 -1.91 -2.39
C GLN A 54 1.86 -1.43 -3.82
N PHE A 55 2.56 -0.38 -4.27
CA PHE A 55 2.44 0.08 -5.65
C PHE A 55 2.90 -0.98 -6.66
N LEU A 56 3.99 -1.69 -6.39
CA LEU A 56 4.41 -2.83 -7.21
C LEU A 56 3.35 -3.93 -7.25
N GLY A 57 2.70 -4.23 -6.13
CA GLY A 57 1.58 -5.17 -6.10
C GLY A 57 0.44 -4.75 -7.02
N HIS A 58 0.04 -3.48 -6.96
CA HIS A 58 -0.97 -2.92 -7.86
C HIS A 58 -0.55 -2.93 -9.34
N LEU A 59 0.72 -2.66 -9.64
CA LEU A 59 1.27 -2.77 -10.99
C LEU A 59 1.21 -4.22 -11.51
N VAL A 60 1.57 -5.21 -10.68
CA VAL A 60 1.50 -6.64 -11.02
C VAL A 60 0.05 -7.11 -11.21
N GLU A 61 -0.88 -6.58 -10.41
CA GLU A 61 -2.32 -6.84 -10.54
C GLU A 61 -2.95 -6.13 -11.75
N GLY A 62 -2.29 -5.10 -12.29
CA GLY A 62 -2.82 -4.29 -13.39
C GLY A 62 -3.96 -3.35 -12.98
N ASN A 63 -4.02 -2.97 -11.71
CA ASN A 63 -5.03 -2.05 -11.20
C ASN A 63 -4.41 -0.86 -10.46
N ARG A 64 -5.26 0.09 -10.06
CA ARG A 64 -4.81 1.32 -9.40
C ARG A 64 -4.88 1.19 -7.88
N SER A 65 -3.97 1.86 -7.19
CA SER A 65 -4.02 1.92 -5.73
C SER A 65 -5.18 2.79 -5.24
N GLY A 66 -5.57 2.60 -3.98
CA GLY A 66 -6.56 3.46 -3.32
C GLY A 66 -6.11 4.91 -3.26
N GLU A 67 -4.83 5.17 -2.98
CA GLU A 67 -4.27 6.53 -2.95
C GLU A 67 -4.30 7.17 -4.33
N GLU A 68 -3.94 6.43 -5.39
CA GLU A 68 -4.00 6.96 -6.75
C GLU A 68 -5.44 7.33 -7.13
N MET A 69 -6.41 6.48 -6.78
CA MET A 69 -7.83 6.78 -7.01
C MET A 69 -8.31 8.00 -6.23
N LEU A 70 -7.89 8.15 -4.97
CA LEU A 70 -8.22 9.30 -4.13
C LEU A 70 -7.61 10.58 -4.71
N LEU A 71 -6.32 10.56 -5.06
CA LEU A 71 -5.63 11.70 -5.68
C LEU A 71 -6.29 12.11 -6.98
N ARG A 72 -6.61 11.17 -7.87
CA ARG A 72 -7.35 11.47 -9.12
C ARG A 72 -8.71 12.09 -8.85
N ARG A 73 -9.43 11.60 -7.85
CA ARG A 73 -10.73 12.15 -7.43
C ARG A 73 -10.59 13.58 -6.92
N LEU A 74 -9.57 13.86 -6.10
CA LEU A 74 -9.25 15.20 -5.61
C LEU A 74 -8.83 16.15 -6.74
N LEU A 75 -8.08 15.64 -7.72
CA LEU A 75 -7.65 16.37 -8.91
C LEU A 75 -8.74 16.51 -9.99
N GLY A 76 -9.98 16.08 -9.71
CA GLY A 76 -11.10 16.15 -10.66
C GLY A 76 -10.96 15.25 -11.90
N ARG A 77 -9.98 14.34 -11.94
CA ARG A 77 -9.76 13.42 -13.05
C ARG A 77 -10.65 12.19 -12.89
N ARG A 78 -11.84 12.20 -13.51
CA ARG A 78 -12.72 11.02 -13.61
C ARG A 78 -12.34 10.14 -14.81
N LYS A 79 -11.22 9.43 -14.73
CA LYS A 79 -10.92 8.26 -15.57
C LYS A 79 -9.95 7.37 -14.83
#